data_AF-A0A0G0T9Y3-F1
#
_entry.id   AF-A0A0G0T9Y3-F1
#
_cell.length_a   1.000
_cell.length_b   1.000
_cell.length_c   1.000
_cell.angle_alpha   90.00
_cell.angle_beta   90.00
_cell.angle_gamma   90.00
#
_symmetry.space_group_name_H-M   'P 1'
#
loop_
_entity.id
_entity.type
_entity.pdbx_description
1 polymer ?
#
loop_
_entity_poly.entity_id
_entity_poly.type
_entity_poly.pdbx_seq_one_letter_code
_entity_poly.pdbx_strand_id
1 'polypeptide(L)' 'MVLFIFEIIIAAALIGVILLQMQGSGLSASFGGSGGEFYRSRRSMEKILVWATIILATLFAVLSLLLLIPR' A
#
# COMPACT_ATOMS: atom_id res chain seq x y z
N MET A 1 15.41 20.28 5.28
CA MET A 1 15.64 19.31 6.37
C MET A 1 14.34 18.63 6.82
N VAL A 2 13.36 19.36 7.38
CA VAL A 2 12.13 18.76 7.94
C VAL A 2 11.34 17.93 6.92
N LEU A 3 11.18 18.41 5.68
CA LEU A 3 10.44 17.68 4.63
C LEU A 3 11.09 16.35 4.24
N PHE A 4 12.43 16.25 4.25
CA PHE A 4 13.14 15.00 3.96
C PHE A 4 12.84 13.93 5.00
N ILE A 5 12.69 14.32 6.28
CA ILE A 5 12.36 13.39 7.37
C ILE A 5 10.94 12.83 7.16
N PHE A 6 9.98 13.69 6.82
CA PHE A 6 8.61 13.26 6.52
C PHE A 6 8.54 12.36 5.28
N GLU A 7 9.26 12.71 4.22
CA GLU A 7 9.37 11.90 2.98
C GLU A 7 9.85 10.48 3.29
N ILE A 8 10.94 10.35 4.07
CA ILE A 8 11.54 9.04 4.41
C ILE A 8 10.57 8.20 5.26
N ILE A 9 9.91 8.81 6.25
CA ILE A 9 8.95 8.10 7.11
C ILE A 9 7.77 7.58 6.28
N ILE A 10 7.23 8.41 5.39
CA ILE A 10 6.09 8.05 4.55
C ILE A 10 6.48 6.97 3.53
N ALA A 11 7.69 7.06 2.95
CA ALA A 11 8.22 6.02 2.06
C ALA A 11 8.32 4.66 2.78
N ALA A 12 8.90 4.64 3.99
CA ALA A 12 9.05 3.42 4.78
C ALA A 12 7.69 2.81 5.16
N ALA A 13 6.73 3.64 5.58
CA ALA A 13 5.37 3.20 5.89
C ALA A 13 4.66 2.63 4.64
N LEU A 14 4.81 3.28 3.49
CA LEU A 14 4.23 2.85 2.23
C LEU A 14 4.80 1.49 1.78
N ILE A 15 6.11 1.29 1.89
CA ILE A 15 6.75 -0.02 1.64
C ILE A 15 6.15 -1.09 2.56
N GLY A 16 6.04 -0.80 3.86
CA GLY A 16 5.45 -1.72 4.83
C GLY A 16 4.02 -2.12 4.48
N VAL A 17 3.17 -1.15 4.09
CA VAL A 17 1.78 -1.40 3.69
C VAL A 17 1.70 -2.18 2.37
N ILE A 18 2.59 -1.94 1.41
CA ILE A 18 2.66 -2.72 0.15
C ILE A 18 3.03 -4.18 0.42
N LEU A 19 4.00 -4.45 1.29
CA LEU A 19 4.38 -5.81 1.62
C LEU A 19 3.22 -6.59 2.29
N LEU A 20 2.46 -5.92 3.16
CA LEU A 20 1.27 -6.52 3.79
C LEU A 20 0.14 -6.82 2.79
N GLN A 21 0.08 -6.12 1.66
CA GLN A 21 -0.89 -6.37 0.58
C GLN A 21 -0.55 -7.59 -0.28
N MET A 22 0.69 -8.12 -0.27
CA MET A 22 1.10 -9.25 -1.13
C MET A 22 0.46 -10.61 -0.77
N GLN A 23 -0.54 -10.64 0.11
CA GLN A 23 -1.23 -11.86 0.52
C GLN A 23 -2.33 -12.24 -0.48
N GLY A 24 -2.00 -13.08 -1.46
CA GLY A 24 -2.98 -13.99 -2.07
C GLY A 24 -3.23 -13.91 -3.58
N SER A 25 -2.70 -12.93 -4.31
CA SER A 25 -2.86 -12.86 -5.78
C SER A 25 -1.78 -13.62 -6.56
N GLY A 26 -1.33 -14.77 -6.04
CA GLY A 26 -0.49 -15.69 -6.82
C GLY A 26 -1.33 -16.43 -7.86
N LEU A 27 -0.66 -17.04 -8.86
CA LEU A 27 -1.27 -17.91 -9.87
C LEU A 27 -2.35 -18.87 -9.29
N SER A 28 -2.22 -19.29 -8.03
CA SER A 28 -3.20 -20.14 -7.32
C SER A 28 -4.65 -19.59 -7.30
N ALA A 29 -4.85 -18.27 -7.32
CA ALA A 29 -6.18 -17.66 -7.43
C ALA A 29 -6.75 -17.76 -8.87
N SER A 30 -5.87 -17.81 -9.88
CA SER A 30 -6.20 -17.92 -11.30
C SER A 30 -6.50 -19.36 -11.74
N PHE A 31 -5.92 -20.35 -11.05
CA PHE A 31 -5.99 -21.77 -11.40
C PHE A 31 -7.06 -22.58 -10.62
N GLY A 32 -8.09 -21.92 -10.07
CA GLY A 32 -9.27 -22.62 -9.53
C GLY A 32 -9.06 -23.32 -8.19
N GLY A 33 -8.19 -22.80 -7.31
CA GLY A 33 -8.01 -23.33 -5.95
C GLY A 33 -9.32 -23.28 -5.14
N SER A 34 -9.91 -24.45 -4.88
CA SER A 34 -11.08 -24.64 -4.05
C SER A 34 -10.82 -24.19 -2.60
N GLY A 35 -11.17 -22.94 -2.28
CA GLY A 35 -11.05 -22.34 -0.94
C GLY A 35 -12.29 -21.54 -0.54
N GLY A 36 -13.47 -22.06 -0.88
CA GLY A 36 -14.78 -21.37 -0.82
C GLY A 36 -15.24 -20.86 0.56
N GLU A 37 -14.55 -21.18 1.66
CA GLU A 37 -14.97 -20.78 3.02
C GLU A 37 -14.09 -19.70 3.66
N PHE A 38 -12.81 -19.56 3.27
CA PHE A 38 -11.91 -18.55 3.85
C PHE A 38 -11.95 -17.17 3.16
N TYR A 39 -12.52 -17.11 1.94
CA TYR A 39 -12.55 -15.91 1.11
C TYR A 39 -13.61 -14.86 1.52
N ARG A 40 -14.64 -15.22 2.29
CA ARG A 40 -15.71 -14.26 2.68
C ARG A 40 -15.30 -13.29 3.79
N SER A 41 -14.34 -13.65 4.64
CA SER A 41 -13.95 -12.83 5.81
C SER A 41 -12.86 -11.78 5.50
N ARG A 42 -12.02 -12.02 4.48
CA ARG A 42 -10.87 -11.16 4.14
C ARG A 42 -11.22 -9.88 3.35
N ARG A 43 -12.42 -9.80 2.78
CA ARG A 43 -12.87 -8.68 1.91
C ARG A 43 -12.72 -7.29 2.54
N SER A 44 -12.91 -7.17 3.86
CA SER A 44 -12.82 -5.88 4.55
C SER A 44 -11.38 -5.43 4.80
N MET A 45 -10.49 -6.37 5.15
CA MET A 45 -9.10 -6.04 5.48
C MET A 45 -8.30 -5.65 4.23
N GLU A 46 -8.48 -6.38 3.13
CA GLU A 46 -7.86 -6.07 1.85
C GLU A 46 -8.29 -4.70 1.32
N LYS A 47 -9.60 -4.39 1.42
CA LYS A 47 -10.11 -3.08 1.01
C LYS A 47 -9.46 -1.95 1.81
N ILE A 48 -9.34 -2.09 3.13
CA ILE A 48 -8.69 -1.08 3.99
C ILE A 48 -7.22 -0.88 3.61
N LEU A 49 -6.46 -1.96 3.38
CA LEU A 49 -5.05 -1.87 2.99
C LEU A 49 -4.87 -1.17 1.63
N VAL A 50 -5.75 -1.44 0.66
CA VAL A 50 -5.73 -0.75 -0.64
C VAL A 50 -6.02 0.74 -0.48
N TRP A 51 -7.05 1.13 0.27
CA TRP A 51 -7.34 2.55 0.53
C TRP A 51 -6.21 3.26 1.28
N ALA A 52 -5.61 2.60 2.29
CA ALA A 52 -4.47 3.13 3.02
C ALA A 52 -3.28 3.40 2.09
N THR A 53 -3.04 2.49 1.13
CA THR A 53 -1.95 2.62 0.15
C THR A 53 -2.18 3.75 -0.82
N ILE A 54 -3.41 3.90 -1.32
CA ILE A 54 -3.78 5.00 -2.22
C ILE A 54 -3.54 6.35 -1.53
N ILE A 55 -3.95 6.47 -0.26
CA ILE A 55 -3.75 7.69 0.54
C ILE A 55 -2.26 7.95 0.77
N LEU A 56 -1.50 6.95 1.22
CA LEU A 56 -0.06 7.08 1.47
C LEU A 56 0.72 7.39 0.19
N ALA A 57 0.38 6.75 -0.94
CA ALA A 57 1.02 6.99 -2.23
C ALA A 57 0.76 8.39 -2.76
N THR A 58 -0.47 8.88 -2.59
CA THR A 58 -0.82 10.25 -2.96
C THR A 58 -0.05 11.26 -2.10
N LEU A 59 0.00 11.05 -0.78
CA LEU A 59 0.78 11.91 0.13
C LEU A 59 2.27 11.90 -0.20
N PHE A 60 2.84 10.71 -0.45
CA PHE A 60 4.23 10.57 -0.86
C PHE A 60 4.52 11.35 -2.15
N ALA A 61 3.68 11.20 -3.18
CA ALA A 61 3.86 11.91 -4.44
C ALA A 61 3.81 13.43 -4.27
N VAL A 62 2.85 13.95 -3.49
CA VAL A 62 2.73 15.39 -3.24
C VAL A 62 3.94 15.92 -2.48
N LEU A 63 4.42 15.22 -1.44
CA LEU A 63 5.60 15.62 -0.70
C LEU A 63 6.86 15.61 -1.57
N SER A 64 6.99 14.61 -2.45
CA SER A 64 8.11 14.50 -3.37
C SER A 64 8.15 15.67 -4.36
N LEU A 65 6.98 16.09 -4.87
CA LEU A 65 6.86 17.28 -5.71
C LEU A 65 7.20 18.57 -4.94
N LEU A 66 6.76 18.71 -3.70
CA LEU A 66 7.09 19.86 -2.84
C LEU A 66 8.57 19.92 -2.44
N LEU A 67 9.23 18.77 -2.38
CA LEU A 67 10.66 18.63 -2.16
C LEU A 67 11.47 19.06 -3.39
N LEU A 68 10.96 18.75 -4.60
CA LEU A 68 11.59 19.11 -5.87
C LEU A 68 11.62 20.62 -6.13
N ILE A 69 10.65 21.37 -5.59
CA ILE A 69 10.61 22.84 -5.74
C ILE A 69 11.92 23.43 -5.18
N PRO A 70 12.80 23.97 -6.04
CA PRO A 70 14.03 24.61 -5.60
C PRO A 70 13.65 25.88 -4.84
N ARG A 71 14.32 26.11 -3.73
CA ARG A 71 14.14 27.30 -2.88
C ARG A 71 15.39 28.13 -2.93
#